data_AF-A0ABD4ZCG3-F1
#
_entry.id   AF-A0ABD4ZCG3-F1
#
_cell.length_a   1.000
_cell.length_b   1.000
_cell.length_c   1.000
_cell.angle_alpha   90.00
_cell.angle_beta   90.00
_cell.angle_gamma   90.00
#
_symmetry.space_group_name_H-M   'P 1'
#
loop_
_entity.id
_entity.type
_entity.pdbx_description
1 polymer ?
#
loop_
_entity_poly.entity_id
_entity_poly.type
_entity_poly.pdbx_seq_one_letter_code
_entity_poly.pdbx_strand_id
1 'polypeptide(L)'
;DASQFAIQVPAWPGKTFSINKWTILPSVDSATRTLQLRLQVNNPDEALKPGMNAYLKLTSESAPMLLIPSKALIDSGSEQRVITVDNEGRFVPKLVQVFHESAGVTA
;
A
#
# COMPACT_ATOMS: atom_id res chain seq x y z
N ASP A 1 -8.21 -10.13 -8.19
CA ASP A 1 -7.41 -9.57 -7.09
C ASP A 1 -6.19 -8.90 -7.72
N ALA A 2 -6.07 -7.58 -7.58
CA ALA A 2 -5.05 -6.75 -8.27
C ALA A 2 -3.83 -6.47 -7.38
N SER A 3 -3.72 -7.16 -6.24
CA SER A 3 -2.60 -7.02 -5.31
C SER A 3 -1.26 -7.36 -5.98
N GLN A 4 -0.35 -6.40 -5.99
CA GLN A 4 1.02 -6.52 -6.48
C GLN A 4 1.99 -6.69 -5.32
N PHE A 5 2.94 -7.61 -5.47
CA PHE A 5 3.93 -7.94 -4.45
C PHE A 5 5.34 -7.73 -4.98
N ALA A 6 6.21 -7.14 -4.15
CA ALA A 6 7.64 -7.02 -4.42
C ALA A 6 8.46 -7.47 -3.20
N ILE A 7 9.53 -8.23 -3.44
CA ILE A 7 10.40 -8.76 -2.39
C ILE A 7 11.71 -7.99 -2.38
N GLN A 8 12.17 -7.62 -1.19
CA GLN A 8 13.50 -7.08 -0.96
C GLN A 8 14.23 -7.94 0.07
N VAL A 9 15.45 -8.35 -0.25
CA VAL A 9 16.27 -9.18 0.63
C VAL A 9 17.52 -8.39 1.01
N PRO A 10 17.74 -8.06 2.30
CA PRO A 10 18.87 -7.23 2.72
C PRO A 10 20.24 -7.78 2.35
N ALA A 11 20.38 -9.11 2.31
CA ALA A 11 21.61 -9.75 1.85
C ALA A 11 21.92 -9.49 0.37
N TRP A 12 20.92 -9.08 -0.42
CA TRP A 12 21.03 -8.83 -1.86
C TRP A 12 20.29 -7.54 -2.29
N PRO A 13 20.72 -6.33 -1.87
CA PRO A 13 19.94 -5.09 -2.06
C PRO A 13 19.66 -4.71 -3.52
N GLY A 14 20.56 -5.07 -4.44
CA GLY A 14 20.42 -4.77 -5.87
C GLY A 14 19.77 -5.88 -6.69
N LYS A 15 19.38 -7.00 -6.07
CA LYS A 15 18.83 -8.15 -6.77
C LYS A 15 17.32 -8.19 -6.66
N THR A 16 16.66 -8.31 -7.80
CA THR A 16 15.22 -8.53 -7.88
C THR A 16 14.90 -10.02 -7.81
N PHE A 17 13.91 -10.38 -7.00
CA PHE A 17 13.40 -11.74 -6.90
C PHE A 17 11.98 -11.81 -7.45
N SER A 18 11.80 -12.57 -8.53
CA SER A 18 10.48 -12.74 -9.15
C SER A 18 9.63 -13.75 -8.39
N ILE A 19 8.39 -13.37 -8.10
CA ILE A 19 7.38 -14.23 -7.48
C ILE A 19 6.64 -14.98 -8.59
N ASN A 20 6.64 -16.31 -8.53
CA ASN A 20 5.92 -17.15 -9.49
C ASN A 20 4.45 -17.31 -9.10
N LYS A 21 4.21 -17.45 -7.79
CA LYS A 21 2.89 -17.66 -7.21
C LYS A 21 2.89 -17.20 -5.76
N TRP A 22 1.74 -16.77 -5.28
CA TRP A 22 1.50 -16.51 -3.87
C TRP A 22 0.18 -17.11 -3.43
N THR A 23 0.00 -17.32 -2.13
CA THR A 23 -1.24 -17.84 -1.53
C THR A 23 -1.35 -17.38 -0.08
N ILE A 24 -2.52 -16.87 0.30
CA ILE A 24 -2.87 -16.64 1.71
C ILE A 24 -3.29 -17.98 2.30
N LEU A 25 -2.65 -18.41 3.38
CA LEU A 25 -3.00 -19.65 4.06
C LEU A 25 -4.33 -19.48 4.81
N PRO A 26 -5.14 -20.56 4.94
CA PRO A 26 -6.48 -20.48 5.54
C PRO A 26 -6.46 -20.24 7.05
N SER A 27 -5.31 -20.37 7.71
CA SER A 27 -5.17 -20.26 9.17
C SER A 27 -4.33 -19.05 9.55
N VAL A 28 -4.76 -18.35 10.60
CA VAL A 28 -4.01 -17.30 11.28
C VAL A 28 -3.09 -17.95 12.32
N ASP A 29 -1.86 -17.47 12.43
CA ASP A 29 -0.98 -17.87 13.53
C ASP A 29 -1.48 -17.22 14.83
N SER A 30 -1.92 -18.04 15.80
CA SER A 30 -2.51 -17.56 17.05
C SER A 30 -1.51 -16.90 18.00
N ALA A 31 -0.23 -17.26 17.92
CA ALA A 31 0.81 -16.68 18.76
C ALA A 31 1.17 -15.26 18.31
N THR A 32 1.18 -15.02 16.99
CA THR A 32 1.56 -13.72 16.41
C THR A 32 0.37 -12.86 15.99
N ARG A 33 -0.83 -13.45 15.87
CA ARG A 33 -2.04 -12.84 15.28
C ARG A 33 -1.82 -12.30 13.87
N THR A 34 -1.02 -13.02 13.08
CA THR A 34 -0.70 -12.65 11.69
C THR A 34 -1.27 -13.66 10.69
N LEU A 35 -1.71 -13.14 9.53
CA LEU A 35 -2.04 -13.96 8.37
C LEU A 35 -0.74 -14.43 7.71
N GLN A 36 -0.69 -15.72 7.37
CA GLN A 36 0.46 -16.31 6.70
C GLN A 36 0.30 -16.20 5.19
N LEU A 37 1.10 -15.34 4.56
CA LEU A 37 1.20 -15.23 3.10
C LEU A 37 2.43 -16.00 2.61
N ARG A 38 2.22 -17.03 1.80
CA ARG A 38 3.28 -17.86 1.23
C ARG A 38 3.58 -17.42 -0.20
N LEU A 39 4.83 -17.11 -0.50
CA LEU A 39 5.32 -16.77 -1.84
C LEU A 39 6.24 -17.89 -2.35
N GLN A 40 6.06 -18.27 -3.62
CA GLN A 40 6.99 -19.11 -4.37
C GLN A 40 7.83 -18.19 -5.25
N VAL A 41 9.14 -18.22 -5.03
CA VAL A 41 10.09 -17.26 -5.61
C VAL A 41 11.13 -18.01 -6.43
N ASN A 42 11.47 -17.49 -7.61
CA ASN A 42 12.54 -18.04 -8.43
C ASN A 42 13.90 -17.85 -7.73
N ASN A 43 14.61 -18.95 -7.54
CA ASN A 43 15.93 -18.98 -6.90
C ASN A 43 16.91 -19.95 -7.60
N PRO A 44 17.09 -19.87 -8.94
CA PRO A 44 17.89 -20.83 -9.69
C PRO A 44 19.39 -20.80 -9.35
N ASP A 45 19.88 -19.67 -8.84
CA ASP A 45 21.27 -19.47 -8.42
C ASP A 45 21.47 -19.62 -6.90
N GLU A 46 20.46 -20.15 -6.20
CA GLU A 46 20.51 -20.48 -4.77
C GLU A 46 20.89 -19.30 -3.84
N ALA A 47 20.68 -18.07 -4.30
CA ALA A 47 21.01 -16.87 -3.53
C ALA A 47 20.13 -16.68 -2.30
N LEU A 48 18.84 -17.06 -2.37
CA LEU A 48 17.95 -17.10 -1.21
C LEU A 48 18.20 -18.36 -0.40
N LYS A 49 18.70 -18.20 0.82
CA LYS A 49 18.92 -19.30 1.76
C LYS A 49 17.80 -19.32 2.81
N PRO A 50 17.33 -20.51 3.23
CA PRO A 50 16.42 -20.61 4.37
C PRO A 50 16.96 -19.90 5.61
N GLY A 51 16.08 -19.24 6.36
CA GLY A 51 16.45 -18.44 7.53
C GLY A 51 16.87 -17.00 7.24
N MET A 52 16.99 -16.60 5.97
CA MET A 52 17.18 -15.20 5.60
C MET A 52 15.93 -14.36 5.85
N ASN A 53 16.14 -13.11 6.28
CA ASN A 53 15.09 -12.11 6.33
C ASN A 53 14.73 -11.62 4.92
N ALA A 54 13.45 -11.35 4.69
CA ALA A 54 12.93 -10.74 3.49
C ALA A 54 11.82 -9.74 3.84
N TYR A 55 11.79 -8.62 3.16
CA TYR A 55 10.72 -7.64 3.24
C TYR A 55 9.79 -7.81 2.05
N LEU A 56 8.49 -7.78 2.33
CA LEU A 56 7.46 -7.83 1.32
C LEU A 56 6.76 -6.48 1.24
N LYS A 57 6.77 -5.87 0.06
CA LYS A 57 5.96 -4.70 -0.25
C LYS A 57 4.70 -5.16 -0.97
N LEU A 58 3.53 -4.80 -0.42
CA LEU A 58 2.22 -4.98 -1.03
C LEU A 58 1.75 -3.64 -1.59
N THR A 59 1.15 -3.65 -2.77
CA THR A 59 0.42 -2.53 -3.35
C THR A 59 -0.90 -3.05 -3.89
N SER A 60 -2.00 -2.40 -3.55
CA SER A 60 -3.35 -2.81 -3.96
C SER A 60 -4.13 -1.59 -4.43
N GLU A 61 -5.02 -1.81 -5.38
CA GLU A 61 -5.93 -0.79 -5.89
C GLU A 61 -7.23 -0.80 -5.08
N SER A 62 -7.72 0.39 -4.74
CA SER A 62 -9.06 0.58 -4.18
C SER A 62 -10.09 0.80 -5.28
N ALA A 63 -11.37 0.84 -4.90
CA ALA A 63 -12.40 1.31 -5.82
C ALA A 63 -12.06 2.73 -6.33
N PRO A 64 -12.43 3.08 -7.59
CA PRO A 64 -12.21 4.41 -8.13
C PRO A 64 -12.90 5.48 -7.27
N MET A 65 -12.16 6.50 -6.85
CA MET A 65 -12.60 7.61 -5.99
C MET A 65 -12.00 8.93 -6.49
N LEU A 66 -12.49 10.06 -5.97
CA LEU A 66 -11.87 11.35 -6.19
C LEU A 66 -10.54 11.41 -5.43
N LEU A 67 -9.43 11.68 -6.12
CA LEU A 67 -8.11 11.71 -5.49
C LEU A 67 -7.59 13.14 -5.38
N ILE A 68 -7.16 13.52 -4.19
CA ILE A 68 -6.48 14.80 -3.92
C ILE A 68 -5.17 14.54 -3.16
N PRO A 69 -4.17 15.45 -3.24
CA PRO A 69 -3.03 15.40 -2.33
C PRO A 69 -3.51 15.52 -0.88
N SER A 70 -3.00 14.68 0.03
CA SER A 70 -3.43 14.71 1.44
C SER A 70 -3.16 16.06 2.12
N LYS A 71 -2.12 16.77 1.67
CA LYS A 71 -1.81 18.13 2.13
C LYS A 71 -2.87 19.18 1.78
N ALA A 72 -3.79 18.89 0.85
CA ALA A 72 -4.89 19.77 0.47
C ALA A 72 -6.13 19.57 1.33
N LEU A 73 -6.18 18.50 2.13
CA LEU A 73 -7.27 18.21 3.06
C LEU A 73 -7.04 18.95 4.38
N ILE A 74 -8.09 19.58 4.88
CA ILE A 74 -8.17 20.14 6.22
C ILE A 74 -9.17 19.31 7.01
N ASP A 75 -8.72 18.68 8.08
CA ASP A 75 -9.56 17.89 8.99
C ASP A 75 -9.53 18.52 10.39
N SER A 76 -10.70 18.92 10.90
CA SER A 76 -10.88 19.46 12.25
C SER A 76 -11.39 18.41 13.25
N GLY A 77 -11.59 17.16 12.81
CA GLY A 77 -12.23 16.09 13.55
C GLY A 77 -13.76 16.12 13.49
N SER A 78 -14.36 17.32 13.46
CA SER A 78 -15.81 17.50 13.28
C SER A 78 -16.22 17.70 11.83
N GLU A 79 -15.31 18.21 10.99
CA GLU A 79 -15.54 18.40 9.56
C GLU A 79 -14.25 18.24 8.75
N GLN A 80 -14.43 17.84 7.50
CA GLN A 80 -13.37 17.68 6.51
C GLN A 80 -13.67 18.58 5.32
N ARG A 81 -12.66 19.34 4.88
CA ARG A 81 -12.83 20.32 3.80
C ARG A 81 -11.57 20.49 2.96
N VAL A 82 -11.75 21.05 1.79
CA VAL A 82 -10.70 21.52 0.88
C VAL A 82 -10.94 22.98 0.53
N ILE A 83 -9.90 23.68 0.08
CA ILE A 83 -10.03 25.01 -0.52
C ILE A 83 -9.91 24.88 -2.04
N THR A 84 -11.01 25.12 -2.75
CA THR A 84 -11.04 25.12 -4.22
C THR A 84 -10.72 26.51 -4.78
N VAL A 85 -10.21 26.56 -6.01
CA VAL A 85 -10.02 27.81 -6.75
C VAL A 85 -11.08 27.86 -7.85
N ASP A 86 -11.90 28.91 -7.88
CA ASP A 86 -12.92 29.09 -8.92
C ASP A 86 -12.32 29.66 -10.23
N ASN A 87 -13.17 29.84 -11.24
CA ASN A 87 -12.75 30.36 -12.55
C ASN A 87 -12.23 31.81 -12.51
N GLU A 88 -12.50 32.55 -11.42
CA GLU A 88 -12.06 33.93 -11.20
C GLU A 88 -10.81 33.99 -10.29
N GLY A 89 -10.27 32.83 -9.88
CA GLY A 89 -9.11 32.74 -9.00
C GLY A 89 -9.44 32.92 -7.51
N ARG A 90 -10.71 32.91 -7.12
CA ARG A 90 -11.12 33.02 -5.71
C ARG A 90 -11.01 31.69 -5.00
N PHE A 91 -10.58 31.76 -3.74
CA PHE A 91 -10.51 30.61 -2.84
C PHE A 91 -11.86 30.36 -2.18
N VAL A 92 -12.44 29.17 -2.39
CA VAL A 92 -13.77 28.80 -1.89
C VAL A 92 -13.67 27.48 -1.11
N PRO A 93 -14.02 27.45 0.19
CA PRO A 93 -14.03 26.22 0.97
C PRO A 93 -15.16 25.29 0.52
N LYS A 94 -14.87 23.99 0.42
CA LYS A 94 -15.87 22.95 0.14
C LYS A 94 -15.71 21.79 1.10
N LEU A 95 -16.82 21.38 1.69
CA LEU A 95 -16.89 20.16 2.51
C LEU A 95 -16.71 18.93 1.63
N VAL A 96 -16.04 17.93 2.18
CA VAL A 96 -15.82 16.62 1.54
C VAL A 96 -16.06 15.51 2.56
N GLN A 97 -16.28 14.30 2.08
CA GLN A 97 -16.30 13.09 2.90
C GLN A 97 -15.09 12.26 2.51
N VAL A 98 -14.16 12.06 3.45
CA VAL A 98 -12.96 11.26 3.21
C VAL A 98 -13.29 9.77 3.33
N PHE A 99 -12.76 8.98 2.40
CA PHE A 99 -12.83 7.53 2.44
C PHE A 99 -11.59 6.93 3.10
N HIS A 100 -10.42 7.14 2.50
CA HIS A 100 -9.15 6.58 2.99
C HIS A 100 -7.94 7.38 2.49
N GLU A 101 -6.88 7.44 3.29
CA GLU A 101 -5.61 8.07 2.91
C GLU A 101 -4.49 7.02 2.84
N SER A 102 -3.70 7.06 1.78
CA SER A 102 -2.50 6.24 1.65
C SER A 102 -1.44 6.93 0.79
N ALA A 103 -0.18 6.75 1.15
CA ALA A 103 0.97 7.25 0.38
C ALA A 103 0.91 8.76 0.04
N GLY A 104 0.31 9.58 0.90
CA GLY A 104 0.20 11.03 0.72
C GLY A 104 -0.88 11.49 -0.28
N VAL A 105 -1.79 10.58 -0.63
CA VAL A 105 -2.99 10.85 -1.43
C VAL A 105 -4.22 10.42 -0.62
N THR A 106 -5.25 11.24 -0.65
CA THR A 106 -6.52 10.97 0.02
C THR A 106 -7.63 10.78 -1.01
N ALA A 107 -8.40 9.71 -0.80
CA ALA A 107 -9.62 9.35 -1.50
C ALA A 107 -10.85 9.77 -0.70
#